data_AF-A0A938DJ58-F1
#
_entry.id   AF-A0A938DJ58-F1
#
_cell.length_a   1.000
_cell.length_b   1.000
_cell.length_c   1.000
_cell.angle_alpha   90.00
_cell.angle_beta   90.00
_cell.angle_gamma   90.00
#
_symmetry.space_group_name_H-M   'P 1'
#
loop_
_entity.id
_entity.type
_entity.pdbx_description
1 polymer ?
#
loop_
_entity_poly.entity_id
_entity_poly.type
_entity_poly.pdbx_seq_one_letter_code
_entity_poly.pdbx_strand_id
1 'polypeptide(L)' 'FAAGFLYGITHGKTLEQSAEIATICAAEVIMHMGPRPQVQLASLLPDDLR' A
#
# COMPACT_ATOMS: atom_id res chain seq x y z
N PHE A 1 2.93 -3.90 -4.37
CA PHE A 1 2.17 -3.10 -5.35
C PHE A 1 0.71 -3.57 -5.49
N ALA A 2 0.43 -4.66 -6.22
CA ALA A 2 -0.95 -5.06 -6.55
C ALA A 2 -1.89 -5.15 -5.35
N ALA A 3 -1.42 -5.68 -4.21
CA ALA A 3 -2.18 -5.73 -2.97
C ALA A 3 -2.67 -4.34 -2.50
N GLY A 4 -1.81 -3.32 -2.53
CA GLY A 4 -2.18 -1.95 -2.17
C GLY A 4 -3.10 -1.29 -3.19
N PHE A 5 -2.88 -1.53 -4.48
CA PHE A 5 -3.75 -1.01 -5.54
C PHE A 5 -5.17 -1.58 -5.44
N LEU A 6 -5.28 -2.91 -5.31
CA LEU A 6 -6.57 -3.60 -5.17
C LEU A 6 -7.27 -3.23 -3.86
N TYR A 7 -6.52 -2.97 -2.79
CA TYR A 7 -7.07 -2.40 -1.56
C TYR A 7 -7.75 -1.05 -1.85
N GLY A 8 -7.02 -0.10 -2.47
CA GLY A 8 -7.57 1.21 -2.80
C GLY A 8 -8.85 1.13 -3.65
N ILE A 9 -8.82 0.34 -4.72
CA ILE A 9 -9.98 0.15 -5.63
C ILE A 9 -11.18 -0.44 -4.89
N THR A 10 -10.97 -1.46 -4.06
CA THR A 10 -12.07 -2.11 -3.32
C THR A 10 -12.64 -1.25 -2.19
N HIS A 11 -11.93 -0.18 -1.80
CA HIS A 11 -12.35 0.79 -0.78
C HIS A 11 -12.78 2.14 -1.38
N GLY A 12 -13.04 2.20 -2.70
CA GLY A 12 -13.57 3.39 -3.36
C GLY A 12 -12.59 4.56 -3.49
N LYS A 13 -11.28 4.32 -3.32
CA LYS A 13 -10.24 5.34 -3.56
C LYS A 13 -10.12 5.61 -5.06
N THR A 14 -9.63 6.80 -5.42
CA THR A 14 -9.33 7.12 -6.84
C THR A 14 -8.20 6.25 -7.39
N LEU A 15 -8.00 6.24 -8.71
CA LEU A 15 -6.86 5.54 -9.32
C LEU A 15 -5.51 6.08 -8.81
N GLU A 16 -5.42 7.39 -8.61
CA GLU A 16 -4.24 8.06 -8.06
C GLU A 16 -3.95 7.63 -6.63
N GLN A 17 -4.95 7.72 -5.74
CA GLN A 17 -4.83 7.26 -4.35
C GLN A 17 -4.52 5.75 -4.26
N SER A 18 -5.13 4.95 -5.13
CA SER A 18 -4.85 3.51 -5.21
C SER A 18 -3.40 3.23 -5.63
N ALA A 19 -2.86 4.01 -6.58
CA ALA A 19 -1.46 3.92 -6.99
C ALA A 19 -0.50 4.38 -5.89
N GLU A 20 -0.87 5.41 -5.13
CA GLU A 20 -0.10 5.89 -3.99
C GLU A 20 0.01 4.83 -2.90
N ILE A 21 -1.13 4.26 -2.46
CA ILE A 21 -1.17 3.11 -1.52
C ILE A 21 -0.33 1.94 -2.06
N ALA A 22 -0.46 1.61 -3.35
CA ALA A 22 0.30 0.53 -3.97
C ALA A 22 1.81 0.75 -3.93
N THR A 23 2.25 2.00 -4.07
CA THR A 23 3.64 2.42 -4.07
C THR A 23 4.22 2.35 -2.66
N ILE A 24 3.50 2.84 -1.64
CA ILE A 24 3.90 2.72 -0.23
C ILE A 24 4.06 1.24 0.16
N CYS A 25 3.07 0.41 -0.15
CA CYS A 25 3.13 -1.03 0.13
C CYS A 25 4.25 -1.75 -0.64
N ALA A 26 4.63 -1.28 -1.84
CA ALA A 26 5.74 -1.85 -2.58
C ALA A 26 7.10 -1.43 -2.00
N ALA A 27 7.23 -0.16 -1.60
CA ALA A 27 8.44 0.39 -1.03
C ALA A 27 8.85 -0.37 0.24
N GLU A 28 7.90 -0.68 1.12
CA GLU A 28 8.18 -1.43 2.35
C GLU A 28 8.80 -2.82 2.05
N VAL A 29 8.18 -3.60 1.16
CA VAL A 29 8.65 -4.95 0.81
C VAL A 29 10.02 -4.93 0.12
N ILE A 30 10.33 -3.88 -0.66
CA ILE A 30 11.62 -3.74 -1.35
C ILE A 30 12.77 -3.41 -0.38
N MET A 31 12.48 -2.75 0.74
CA MET A 31 13.51 -2.31 1.70
C MET A 31 14.07 -3.43 2.59
N HIS A 32 13.53 -4.63 2.52
CA HIS A 32 13.97 -5.76 3.33
C HIS A 32 14.03 -7.06 2.54
N MET A 33 14.77 -8.05 3.06
CA MET A 33 14.77 -9.40 2.49
C MET A 33 13.53 -10.17 2.92
N GLY A 34 12.79 -10.70 1.95
CA GLY A 34 11.60 -11.53 2.16
C GLY A 34 10.36 -10.99 1.43
N PRO A 35 9.42 -11.86 1.02
CA PRO A 35 8.33 -11.47 0.12
C PRO A 35 7.11 -10.85 0.82
N ARG A 36 7.08 -10.84 2.16
CA ARG A 36 5.95 -10.32 2.95
C ARG A 36 6.39 -9.13 3.78
N PRO A 37 5.49 -8.17 4.02
CA PRO A 37 5.75 -7.05 4.91
C PRO A 37 6.23 -7.50 6.28
N GLN A 38 7.21 -6.77 6.84
CA GLN A 38 7.69 -6.95 8.21
C GLN A 38 7.00 -6.01 9.20
N VAL A 39 6.28 -5.01 8.70
CA VAL A 39 5.43 -4.12 9.50
C VAL A 39 3.98 -4.12 9.01
N GLN A 40 3.08 -3.57 9.82
CA GLN A 40 1.68 -3.43 9.43
C GLN A 40 1.53 -2.33 8.36
N LEU A 41 1.19 -2.70 7.13
CA LEU A 41 1.10 -1.74 6.02
C LEU A 41 0.17 -0.54 6.31
N ALA A 42 -0.94 -0.75 7.03
CA ALA A 42 -1.87 0.32 7.40
C ALA A 42 -1.25 1.40 8.33
N SER A 43 -0.16 1.09 9.05
CA SER A 43 0.55 2.10 9.87
C SER A 43 1.46 3.00 9.04
N LEU A 44 1.70 2.67 7.77
CA LEU A 44 2.52 3.46 6.85
C LEU A 44 1.68 4.41 5.99
N LEU A 45 0.35 4.21 5.97
CA LEU A 45 -0.56 5.03 5.18
C LEU A 45 -0.93 6.32 5.95
N PRO A 46 -0.91 7.48 5.26
CA PRO A 46 -1.56 8.71 5.70
C PRO A 46 -3.04 8.49 6.05
N ASP A 47 -3.59 9.34 6.94
CA ASP A 47 -4.97 9.21 7.42
C ASP A 47 -6.02 9.32 6.30
N ASP A 48 -5.75 10.11 5.26
CA ASP A 48 -6.62 10.25 4.08
C ASP A 48 -6.58 9.04 3.14
N LEU A 49 -5.53 8.21 3.24
CA LEU A 49 -5.33 7.00 2.43
C LEU A 49 -5.69 5.70 3.14
N ARG A 50 -5.83 5.72 4.47
CA ARG A 50 -6.40 4.59 5.22
C ARG A 50 -7.85 4.32 4.80
#